data_AF-A0A962XT34-F1
#
_entry.id   AF-A0A962XT34-F1
#
_cell.length_a   1.000
_cell.length_b   1.000
_cell.length_c   1.000
_cell.angle_alpha   90.00
_cell.angle_beta   90.00
_cell.angle_gamma   90.00
#
_symmetry.space_group_name_H-M   'P 1'
#
loop_
_entity.id
_entity.type
_entity.pdbx_description
1 polymer ?
#
loop_
_entity_poly.entity_id
_entity_poly.type
_entity_poly.pdbx_seq_one_letter_code
_entity_poly.pdbx_strand_id
1 'polypeptide(L)' 'MQRMTTRLALTAALIAVLAACEQDGPAEQAGEKIDNAVESAGDKLEQAGDKIQDATR' A
#
# COMPACT_ATOMS: atom_id res chain seq x y z
N MET A 1 -13.24 -33.44 -26.46
CA MET A 1 -11.92 -32.79 -26.34
C MET A 1 -12.01 -31.27 -26.44
N GLN A 2 -12.68 -30.71 -27.46
CA GLN A 2 -12.85 -29.26 -27.66
C GLN A 2 -13.41 -28.48 -26.45
N ARG A 3 -14.40 -29.04 -25.73
CA ARG A 3 -15.01 -28.39 -24.56
C ARG A 3 -14.08 -28.31 -23.34
N MET A 4 -13.07 -29.19 -23.27
CA MET A 4 -12.11 -29.25 -22.16
C MET A 4 -10.97 -28.24 -22.37
N THR A 5 -10.50 -28.09 -23.60
CA THR A 5 -9.49 -27.09 -23.98
C THR A 5 -10.00 -25.66 -23.84
N THR A 6 -11.27 -25.38 -24.20
CA THR A 6 -11.86 -24.05 -24.01
C THR A 6 -11.96 -23.67 -22.54
N ARG A 7 -12.34 -24.60 -21.66
CA ARG A 7 -12.41 -24.37 -20.21
C ARG A 7 -11.03 -24.05 -19.65
N LEU A 8 -10.02 -24.85 -20.00
CA LEU A 8 -8.65 -24.64 -19.52
C LEU A 8 -8.07 -23.29 -19.95
N ALA A 9 -8.31 -22.88 -21.21
CA ALA A 9 -7.91 -21.58 -21.71
C ALA A 9 -8.61 -20.42 -20.99
N LEU A 10 -9.90 -20.57 -20.67
CA LEU A 10 -10.67 -19.54 -19.96
C LEU A 10 -10.17 -19.37 -18.52
N THR A 11 -9.85 -20.47 -17.82
CA THR A 11 -9.30 -20.41 -16.46
C THR A 11 -7.90 -19.77 -16.46
N ALA A 12 -7.05 -20.12 -17.42
CA ALA A 12 -5.72 -19.53 -17.55
C ALA A 12 -5.78 -18.02 -17.84
N ALA A 13 -6.71 -17.59 -18.69
CA ALA A 13 -6.94 -16.16 -18.98
C ALA A 13 -7.40 -15.39 -17.74
N LEU A 14 -8.29 -15.96 -16.92
CA LEU A 14 -8.71 -15.34 -15.66
C LEU A 14 -7.56 -15.13 -14.67
N ILE A 15 -6.67 -16.12 -14.54
CA ILE A 15 -5.51 -16.02 -13.65
C ILE A 15 -4.54 -14.92 -14.13
N ALA A 16 -4.34 -14.80 -15.44
CA ALA A 16 -3.50 -13.75 -16.01
C ALA A 16 -4.06 -12.33 -15.78
N VAL A 17 -5.38 -12.17 -15.81
CA VAL A 17 -6.04 -10.88 -15.51
C VAL A 17 -5.91 -10.53 -14.03
N LEU A 18 -6.09 -11.48 -13.12
CA LEU A 18 -5.94 -11.25 -11.68
C LEU A 18 -4.52 -10.84 -11.31
N ALA A 19 -3.51 -11.51 -11.87
CA ALA A 19 -2.10 -11.16 -11.65
C ALA A 19 -1.73 -9.75 -12.10
N ALA A 20 -2.51 -9.13 -13.01
CA ALA A 20 -2.30 -7.78 -13.48
C ALA A 20 -3.00 -6.70 -12.61
N CYS A 21 -3.87 -7.10 -11.68
CA CYS A 21 -4.63 -6.17 -10.83
C CYS A 21 -4.00 -5.90 -9.45
N GLU A 22 -2.88 -6.55 -9.12
CA GLU A 22 -2.37 -6.64 -7.74
C GLU A 22 -1.26 -5.62 -7.42
N GLN A 23 -1.05 -4.62 -8.28
CA GLN A 23 0.05 -3.66 -8.14
C GLN A 23 -0.47 -2.25 -7.83
N ASP A 24 -0.01 -1.68 -6.70
CA ASP A 24 -0.43 -0.36 -6.25
C ASP A 24 -0.24 0.72 -7.31
N GLY A 25 -1.29 1.50 -7.53
CA GLY A 25 -1.28 2.58 -8.50
C GLY A 25 -0.30 3.70 -8.11
N PRO A 26 0.18 4.51 -9.07
CA PRO A 26 1.08 5.63 -8.77
C PRO A 26 0.52 6.62 -7.73
N ALA A 27 -0.80 6.80 -7.70
CA ALA A 27 -1.47 7.66 -6.73
C ALA A 27 -1.49 7.04 -5.32
N GLU A 28 -1.68 5.73 -5.21
CA GLU A 28 -1.70 5.00 -3.95
C GLU A 28 -0.31 5.02 -3.30
N GLN A 29 0.74 4.74 -4.09
CA GLN A 29 2.13 4.87 -3.66
C GLN A 29 2.51 6.31 -3.26
N ALA A 30 1.95 7.32 -3.93
CA ALA A 30 2.18 8.72 -3.57
C ALA A 30 1.46 9.08 -2.25
N GLY A 31 0.24 8.60 -2.06
CA GLY A 31 -0.52 8.74 -0.82
C GLY A 31 0.23 8.11 0.35
N GLU A 32 0.69 6.86 0.19
CA GLU A 32 1.44 6.15 1.22
C GLU A 32 2.72 6.90 1.64
N LYS A 33 3.44 7.51 0.70
CA LYS A 33 4.63 8.33 1.02
C LYS A 33 4.28 9.59 1.80
N ILE A 34 3.17 10.24 1.46
CA ILE A 34 2.70 11.43 2.17
C ILE A 34 2.28 11.05 3.59
N ASP A 35 1.51 9.97 3.74
CA ASP A 35 1.05 9.50 5.05
C ASP A 35 2.22 9.15 5.96
N ASN A 36 3.21 8.41 5.46
CA ASN A 36 4.45 8.11 6.20
C ASN A 36 5.23 9.38 6.61
N ALA A 37 5.28 10.38 5.73
CA ALA A 37 5.95 11.64 6.03
C ALA A 37 5.22 12.43 7.13
N VAL A 38 3.89 12.43 7.09
CA VAL A 38 3.05 13.09 8.10
C VAL A 38 3.19 12.39 9.45
N GLU A 39 3.15 11.06 9.48
CA GLU A 39 3.34 10.28 10.72
C GLU A 39 4.71 10.54 11.34
N SER A 40 5.78 10.44 10.55
CA SER A 40 7.15 10.74 11.01
C SER A 40 7.32 12.18 11.52
N ALA A 41 6.60 13.14 10.92
CA ALA A 41 6.61 14.52 11.39
C ALA A 41 5.87 14.66 12.72
N GLY A 42 4.72 13.99 12.87
CA GLY A 42 3.95 13.93 14.11
C GLY A 42 4.79 13.36 15.27
N ASP A 43 5.42 12.22 15.07
CA ASP A 43 6.26 11.55 16.08
C ASP A 43 7.41 12.45 16.55
N LYS A 44 8.02 13.22 15.65
CA LYS A 44 9.11 14.15 15.99
C LYS A 44 8.59 15.34 16.81
N LEU A 45 7.40 15.84 16.49
CA LEU A 45 6.77 16.93 17.22
C LEU A 45 6.37 16.49 18.63
N GLU A 46 5.81 15.30 18.78
CA GLU A 46 5.45 14.72 20.08
C GLU A 46 6.70 14.56 20.96
N GLN A 47 7.76 13.94 20.43
CA GLN A 47 9.04 13.82 21.15
C GLN A 47 9.66 15.16 21.54
N ALA A 48 9.50 16.20 20.71
CA ALA A 48 9.97 17.53 21.05
C ALA A 48 9.13 18.16 22.17
N GLY A 49 7.81 17.98 22.12
CA GLY A 49 6.87 18.41 23.16
C GLY A 49 7.16 17.75 24.50
N ASP A 50 7.37 16.44 24.52
CA ASP A 50 7.69 15.68 25.72
C ASP A 50 8.99 16.17 26.37
N LYS A 51 10.04 16.39 25.58
CA LYS A 51 11.32 16.93 26.09
C LYS A 51 11.18 18.31 26.71
N ILE A 52 10.35 19.17 26.13
CA ILE A 52 10.07 20.51 26.70
C ILE A 52 9.31 20.37 28.02
N GLN A 53 8.34 19.45 28.07
CA GLN A 53 7.53 19.21 29.26
C GLN A 53 8.39 18.66 30.40
N ASP A 54 9.26 17.70 30.12
CA ASP A 54 10.24 17.17 31.08
C ASP A 54 11.22 18.25 31.58
N ALA A 55 11.68 19.13 30.70
CA ALA A 55 12.61 20.21 31.08
C ALA A 55 11.95 21.32 31.95
N THR A 56 10.62 21.41 31.92
CA THR A 56 9.84 22.44 32.65
C THR A 56 9.21 21.89 33.94
N ARG A 57 9.34 20.59 34.19
CA ARG A 57 8.81 19.89 35.36
C ARG A 57 9.84 19.83 36.49
#